data_AF-K6WV93-F1
#
_entry.id   AF-K6WV93-F1
#
_cell.length_a   1.000
_cell.length_b   1.000
_cell.length_c   1.000
_cell.angle_alpha   90.00
_cell.angle_beta   90.00
_cell.angle_gamma   90.00
#
_symmetry.space_group_name_H-M   'P 1'
#
loop_
_entity.id
_entity.type
_entity.pdbx_description
1 polymer ?
#
loop_
_entity_poly.entity_id
_entity_poly.type
_entity_poly.pdbx_seq_one_letter_code
_entity_poly.pdbx_strand_id
1 'polypeptide(L)'
;MRVLIVDDDFRVAAVHAAVAGAVPGCEVIAQATTLAQAREALPRSDLVVADEYLPDGSGTELVGAGDASVLLVSAADDADTVRRALVRGAIGYIVKPFEMRVLTERITAYVRFRQSLAAEGRLLQVEIDAQLGMLRPRLDPGAPAKGRSAVTASAVADLLRDSGRPHTVMAVADAIGISRATARRYLADLVAAGEVELLLRYGTAGRPQHSYIWSR
;
A
#
# COMPACT_ATOMS: atom_id res chain seq x y z
N MET A 1 7.51 10.73 -6.02
CA MET A 1 7.31 10.70 -4.56
C MET A 1 8.67 10.86 -3.90
N ARG A 2 8.85 11.94 -3.16
CA ARG A 2 10.11 12.29 -2.50
C ARG A 2 10.23 11.53 -1.17
N VAL A 3 11.30 10.79 -1.00
CA VAL A 3 11.54 9.91 0.15
C VAL A 3 12.71 10.44 0.97
N LEU A 4 12.53 10.57 2.27
CA LEU A 4 13.57 10.84 3.25
C LEU A 4 13.88 9.54 4.00
N ILE A 5 15.16 9.20 4.10
CA ILE A 5 15.63 8.07 4.91
C ILE A 5 16.26 8.62 6.19
N VAL A 6 15.86 8.08 7.34
CA VAL A 6 16.37 8.47 8.65
C VAL A 6 16.81 7.22 9.40
N ASP A 7 18.11 7.07 9.67
CA ASP A 7 18.66 5.92 10.39
C ASP A 7 20.01 6.35 11.00
N ASP A 8 20.29 5.98 12.24
CA ASP A 8 21.52 6.39 12.92
C ASP A 8 22.77 5.71 12.34
N ASP A 9 22.63 4.52 11.73
CA ASP A 9 23.69 3.86 10.97
C ASP A 9 23.62 4.26 9.49
N PHE A 10 24.55 5.10 9.05
CA PHE A 10 24.64 5.56 7.67
C PHE A 10 24.74 4.42 6.63
N ARG A 11 25.24 3.23 7.01
CA ARG A 11 25.28 2.07 6.11
C ARG A 11 23.90 1.46 5.94
N VAL A 12 23.13 1.37 7.01
CA VAL A 12 21.74 0.92 6.98
C VAL A 12 20.88 1.95 6.23
N ALA A 13 21.09 3.24 6.47
CA ALA A 13 20.46 4.33 5.72
C ALA A 13 20.72 4.19 4.21
N ALA A 14 21.97 3.91 3.81
CA ALA A 14 22.33 3.71 2.40
C ALA A 14 21.62 2.49 1.78
N VAL A 15 21.47 1.38 2.51
CA VAL A 15 20.73 0.20 2.06
C VAL A 15 19.24 0.53 1.90
N HIS A 16 18.62 1.15 2.90
CA HIS A 16 17.22 1.57 2.82
C HIS A 16 16.99 2.57 1.68
N ALA A 17 17.93 3.49 1.44
CA ALA A 17 17.89 4.43 0.33
C ALA A 17 17.97 3.72 -1.03
N ALA A 18 18.84 2.72 -1.17
CA ALA A 18 18.92 1.93 -2.40
C ALA A 18 17.61 1.19 -2.68
N VAL A 19 17.00 0.59 -1.65
CA VAL A 19 15.69 -0.08 -1.77
C VAL A 19 14.61 0.92 -2.16
N ALA A 20 14.52 2.06 -1.48
CA ALA A 20 13.51 3.08 -1.76
C ALA A 20 13.67 3.68 -3.17
N GLY A 21 14.90 3.96 -3.59
CA GLY A 21 15.22 4.50 -4.91
C GLY A 21 14.98 3.52 -6.07
N ALA A 22 14.99 2.21 -5.78
CA ALA A 22 14.64 1.19 -6.77
C ALA A 22 13.13 1.07 -7.03
N VAL A 23 12.28 1.62 -6.15
CA VAL A 23 10.82 1.61 -6.34
C VAL A 23 10.43 2.64 -7.40
N PRO A 24 9.72 2.25 -8.47
CA PRO A 24 9.30 3.19 -9.51
C PRO A 24 8.47 4.36 -8.97
N GLY A 25 8.82 5.58 -9.39
CA GLY A 25 8.15 6.80 -8.94
C GLY A 25 8.62 7.32 -7.58
N CYS A 26 9.62 6.69 -6.95
CA CYS A 26 10.31 7.20 -5.78
C CYS A 26 11.60 7.95 -6.15
N GLU A 27 11.91 8.99 -5.38
CA GLU A 27 13.16 9.73 -5.45
C GLU A 27 13.65 9.94 -4.01
N VAL A 28 14.84 9.43 -3.67
CA VAL A 28 15.43 9.68 -2.34
C VAL A 28 16.08 11.06 -2.35
N ILE A 29 15.50 11.99 -1.59
CA ILE A 29 15.92 13.40 -1.61
C ILE A 29 16.95 13.74 -0.53
N ALA A 30 17.04 12.93 0.52
CA ALA A 30 17.98 13.12 1.63
C ALA A 30 18.11 11.83 2.47
N GLN A 31 19.25 11.74 3.16
CA GLN A 31 19.49 10.79 4.26
C GLN A 31 19.85 11.61 5.50
N ALA A 32 19.30 11.24 6.65
CA ALA A 32 19.55 11.88 7.93
C ALA A 32 19.93 10.83 8.98
N THR A 33 20.86 11.16 9.86
CA THR A 33 21.26 10.30 10.98
C THR A 33 20.75 10.81 12.33
N THR A 34 20.01 11.93 12.31
CA THR A 34 19.45 12.58 13.51
C THR A 34 18.06 13.18 13.19
N LEU A 35 17.24 13.39 14.21
CA LEU A 35 15.97 14.12 14.09
C LEU A 35 16.18 15.55 13.62
N ALA A 36 17.22 16.23 14.10
CA ALA A 36 17.55 17.58 13.67
C ALA A 36 17.74 17.66 12.14
N GLN A 37 18.55 16.76 11.57
CA GLN A 37 18.76 16.67 10.13
C GLN A 37 17.48 16.27 9.38
N ALA A 38 16.71 15.32 9.94
CA ALA A 38 15.46 14.87 9.33
C ALA A 38 14.46 16.04 9.19
N ARG A 39 14.37 16.91 10.22
CA ARG A 39 13.47 18.08 10.22
C ARG A 39 13.80 19.10 9.13
N GLU A 40 15.05 19.19 8.68
CA GLU A 40 15.44 20.09 7.57
C GLU A 40 14.90 19.61 6.21
N ALA A 41 14.81 18.29 6.00
CA ALA A 41 14.30 17.69 4.77
C ALA A 41 12.79 17.38 4.81
N LEU A 42 12.20 17.30 6.00
CA LEU A 42 10.81 16.92 6.21
C LEU A 42 9.80 17.73 5.38
N PRO A 43 9.89 19.07 5.25
CA PRO A 43 8.91 19.85 4.48
C PRO A 43 8.87 19.52 2.98
N ARG A 44 9.93 18.87 2.46
CA ARG A 44 10.04 18.46 1.06
C ARG A 44 9.77 16.97 0.87
N SER A 45 9.46 16.25 1.94
CA SER A 45 9.29 14.80 1.91
C SER A 45 7.81 14.45 1.74
N ASP A 46 7.54 13.37 1.00
CA ASP A 46 6.22 12.76 0.92
C ASP A 46 6.10 11.50 1.80
N LEU A 47 7.23 10.82 1.97
CA LEU A 47 7.40 9.63 2.78
C LEU A 47 8.71 9.76 3.57
N VAL A 48 8.67 9.44 4.84
CA VAL A 48 9.84 9.24 5.69
C VAL A 48 9.92 7.76 6.02
N VAL A 49 11.09 7.15 5.79
CA VAL A 49 11.44 5.83 6.31
C VAL A 49 12.41 6.08 7.46
N ALA A 50 11.97 5.87 8.70
CA ALA A 50 12.72 6.26 9.89
C ALA A 50 13.01 5.08 10.82
N ASP A 51 14.21 5.01 11.39
CA ASP A 51 14.44 4.25 12.62
C ASP A 51 13.76 4.94 13.80
N GLU A 52 13.29 4.15 14.76
CA GLU A 52 12.77 4.63 16.04
C GLU A 52 13.88 5.18 16.93
N TYR A 53 15.07 4.58 16.92
CA TYR A 53 16.16 5.00 17.81
C TYR A 53 17.14 5.89 17.07
N LEU A 54 17.14 7.18 17.41
CA LEU A 54 18.07 8.17 16.89
C LEU A 54 18.88 8.77 18.05
N PRO A 55 20.10 9.27 17.80
CA PRO A 55 20.98 9.79 18.86
C PRO A 55 20.40 11.02 19.59
N ASP A 56 19.44 11.73 18.98
CA ASP A 56 18.81 12.94 19.50
C ASP A 56 17.30 12.80 19.76
N GLY A 57 16.75 11.58 19.71
CA GLY A 57 15.36 11.31 20.11
C GLY A 57 14.73 10.10 19.42
N SER A 58 13.40 10.10 19.35
CA SER A 58 12.62 9.01 18.76
C SER A 58 12.16 9.33 17.34
N GLY A 59 12.34 8.41 16.39
CA GLY A 59 11.80 8.53 15.03
C GLY A 59 10.29 8.69 14.98
N THR A 60 9.56 8.12 15.94
CA THR A 60 8.12 8.33 16.12
C THR A 60 7.75 9.80 16.38
N GLU A 61 8.68 10.69 16.72
CA GLU A 61 8.47 12.14 16.78
C GLU A 61 8.29 12.80 15.41
N LEU A 62 8.74 12.15 14.32
CA LEU A 62 8.53 12.65 12.96
C LEU A 62 7.09 12.43 12.49
N VAL A 63 6.34 11.53 13.16
CA VAL A 63 4.94 11.23 12.83
C VAL A 63 4.07 12.43 13.16
N GLY A 64 3.46 13.04 12.12
CA GLY A 64 2.61 14.22 12.28
C GLY A 64 3.38 15.53 12.48
N ALA A 65 4.71 15.53 12.41
CA ALA A 65 5.52 16.76 12.48
C ALA A 65 5.48 17.58 11.17
N GLY A 66 4.90 17.03 10.10
CA GLY A 66 4.66 17.68 8.82
C GLY A 66 3.67 16.86 7.98
N ASP A 67 3.58 17.15 6.69
CA ASP A 67 2.62 16.49 5.78
C ASP A 67 3.10 15.12 5.25
N ALA A 68 4.35 14.76 5.53
CA ALA A 68 4.92 13.48 5.11
C ALA A 68 4.35 12.32 5.94
N SER A 69 4.01 11.22 5.28
CA SER A 69 3.72 9.97 5.99
C SER A 69 5.01 9.33 6.50
N VAL A 70 4.92 8.60 7.62
CA VAL A 70 6.10 7.98 8.26
C VAL A 70 5.92 6.47 8.35
N LEU A 71 6.87 5.73 7.76
CA LEU A 71 7.05 4.29 7.89
C LEU A 71 8.22 4.05 8.83
N LEU A 72 7.97 3.42 9.98
CA LEU A 72 9.02 3.10 10.94
C LEU A 72 9.67 1.75 10.61
N VAL A 73 10.99 1.70 10.72
CA VAL A 73 11.84 0.53 10.49
C VAL A 73 12.81 0.41 11.65
N SER A 74 12.48 -0.40 12.65
CA SER A 74 13.19 -0.38 13.94
C SER A 74 13.46 -1.78 14.48
N ALA A 75 14.49 -1.90 15.32
CA ALA A 75 14.72 -3.07 16.16
C ALA A 75 13.79 -3.15 17.39
N ALA A 76 13.08 -2.07 17.73
CA ALA A 76 12.10 -2.11 18.83
C ALA A 76 10.90 -2.98 18.44
N ASP A 77 10.70 -4.07 19.18
CA ASP A 77 9.63 -5.04 18.99
C ASP A 77 8.64 -5.07 20.16
N ASP A 78 8.82 -4.20 21.16
CA ASP A 78 7.92 -4.10 22.30
C ASP A 78 6.57 -3.51 21.91
N ALA A 79 5.50 -4.08 22.47
CA ALA A 79 4.13 -3.74 22.11
C ALA A 79 3.79 -2.27 22.40
N ASP A 80 4.42 -1.64 23.40
CA ASP A 80 4.11 -0.26 23.74
C ASP A 80 4.67 0.71 22.70
N THR A 81 5.90 0.50 22.25
CA THR A 81 6.53 1.28 21.17
C THR A 81 5.76 1.14 19.88
N VAL A 82 5.42 -0.09 19.46
CA VAL A 82 4.61 -0.34 18.26
C VAL A 82 3.24 0.34 18.38
N ARG A 83 2.58 0.23 19.54
CA ARG A 83 1.28 0.88 19.79
C ARG A 83 1.38 2.40 19.70
N ARG A 84 2.40 3.02 20.33
CA ARG A 84 2.61 4.48 20.30
C ARG A 84 2.81 4.98 18.88
N ALA A 85 3.64 4.29 18.09
CA ALA A 85 3.86 4.59 16.68
C ALA A 85 2.56 4.58 15.87
N LEU A 86 1.79 3.49 15.97
CA LEU A 86 0.54 3.33 15.21
C LEU A 86 -0.53 4.34 15.62
N VAL A 87 -0.70 4.59 16.93
CA VAL A 87 -1.67 5.56 17.45
C VAL A 87 -1.34 6.99 16.99
N ARG A 88 -0.06 7.33 16.88
CA ARG A 88 0.38 8.63 16.34
C ARG A 88 0.13 8.79 14.85
N GLY A 89 -0.20 7.71 14.14
CA GLY A 89 -0.51 7.75 12.71
C GLY A 89 0.65 7.33 11.82
N ALA A 90 1.63 6.56 12.33
CA ALA A 90 2.60 5.92 11.45
C ALA A 90 1.86 5.03 10.44
N ILE A 91 2.21 5.14 9.15
CA ILE A 91 1.55 4.37 8.09
C ILE A 91 1.94 2.89 8.10
N GLY A 92 3.00 2.56 8.84
CA GLY A 92 3.44 1.19 9.05
C GLY A 92 4.61 1.12 10.02
N TYR A 93 4.89 -0.09 10.44
CA TYR A 93 5.99 -0.45 11.31
C TYR A 93 6.62 -1.76 10.81
N ILE A 94 7.94 -1.78 10.64
CA ILE A 94 8.73 -2.95 10.24
C ILE A 94 9.74 -3.23 11.35
N VAL A 95 9.69 -4.44 11.91
CA VAL A 95 10.65 -4.89 12.92
C VAL A 95 11.91 -5.44 12.22
N LYS A 96 13.10 -5.00 12.65
CA LYS A 96 14.40 -5.53 12.23
C LYS A 96 14.71 -6.84 13.01
N PRO A 97 15.33 -7.86 12.38
CA PRO A 97 15.71 -7.94 10.97
C PRO A 97 14.53 -8.32 10.06
N PHE A 98 14.55 -7.85 8.82
CA PHE A 98 13.54 -8.15 7.81
C PHE A 98 14.17 -8.36 6.43
N GLU A 99 13.49 -9.07 5.54
CA GLU A 99 13.90 -9.16 4.13
C GLU A 99 13.65 -7.84 3.41
N MET A 100 14.61 -7.34 2.62
CA MET A 100 14.48 -6.06 1.89
C MET A 100 13.23 -5.96 1.01
N ARG A 101 12.69 -7.11 0.57
CA ARG A 101 11.42 -7.20 -0.13
C ARG A 101 10.26 -6.62 0.69
N VAL A 102 10.24 -6.78 2.01
CA VAL A 102 9.21 -6.23 2.90
C VAL A 102 9.18 -4.71 2.81
N LEU A 103 10.34 -4.05 2.88
CA LEU A 103 10.41 -2.59 2.73
C LEU A 103 9.97 -2.15 1.33
N THR A 104 10.43 -2.86 0.30
CA THR A 104 10.01 -2.62 -1.09
C THR A 104 8.49 -2.69 -1.25
N GLU A 105 7.85 -3.73 -0.69
CA GLU A 105 6.41 -3.92 -0.74
C GLU A 105 5.64 -2.82 0.00
N ARG A 106 6.12 -2.39 1.18
CA ARG A 106 5.48 -1.27 1.92
C ARG A 106 5.57 0.05 1.17
N ILE A 107 6.73 0.37 0.62
CA ILE A 107 6.91 1.61 -0.17
C ILE A 107 6.05 1.54 -1.43
N THR A 108 6.04 0.41 -2.14
CA THR A 108 5.23 0.21 -3.35
C THR A 108 3.73 0.33 -3.07
N ALA A 109 3.26 -0.27 -1.97
CA ALA A 109 1.87 -0.14 -1.52
C ALA A 109 1.49 1.32 -1.23
N TYR A 110 2.39 2.07 -0.59
CA TYR A 110 2.17 3.48 -0.31
C TYR A 110 2.15 4.35 -1.59
N VAL A 111 3.02 4.08 -2.57
CA VAL A 111 2.97 4.74 -3.88
C VAL A 111 1.60 4.54 -4.53
N ARG A 112 1.10 3.30 -4.58
CA ARG A 112 -0.22 2.97 -5.15
C ARG A 112 -1.35 3.66 -4.39
N PHE A 113 -1.28 3.67 -3.06
CA PHE A 113 -2.23 4.38 -2.20
C PHE A 113 -2.31 5.86 -2.55
N ARG A 114 -1.17 6.56 -2.63
CA ARG A 114 -1.15 7.98 -3.01
C ARG A 114 -1.70 8.24 -4.40
N GLN A 115 -1.33 7.41 -5.38
CA GLN A 115 -1.82 7.54 -6.75
C GLN A 115 -3.34 7.36 -6.83
N SER A 116 -3.89 6.42 -6.06
CA SER A 116 -5.34 6.18 -6.03
C SER A 116 -6.12 7.34 -5.41
N LEU A 117 -5.51 8.08 -4.48
CA LEU A 117 -6.10 9.25 -3.83
C LEU A 117 -5.92 10.53 -4.65
N ALA A 118 -5.05 10.53 -5.65
CA ALA A 118 -4.86 11.66 -6.57
C ALA A 118 -6.01 11.81 -7.58
N ALA A 119 -6.97 10.88 -7.61
CA ALA A 119 -8.15 10.98 -8.46
C ALA A 119 -9.03 12.16 -8.04
N GLU A 120 -9.24 13.12 -8.94
CA GLU A 120 -10.11 14.27 -8.70
C GLU A 120 -11.58 13.82 -8.54
N GLY A 121 -12.17 14.06 -7.37
CA GLY A 121 -13.59 13.78 -7.12
C GLY A 121 -13.93 13.46 -5.67
N ARG A 122 -15.20 13.12 -5.44
CA ARG A 122 -15.66 12.59 -4.14
C ARG A 122 -15.49 11.07 -4.15
N LEU A 123 -14.77 10.55 -3.16
CA LEU A 123 -14.64 9.10 -2.95
C LEU A 123 -15.86 8.56 -2.20
N LEU A 124 -16.36 7.41 -2.64
CA LEU A 124 -17.34 6.60 -1.92
C LEU A 124 -16.64 5.83 -0.79
N GLN A 125 -17.38 5.48 0.27
CA GLN A 125 -16.81 4.71 1.40
C GLN A 125 -16.13 3.41 0.96
N VAL A 126 -16.67 2.72 -0.05
CA VAL A 126 -16.08 1.48 -0.58
C VAL A 126 -14.73 1.72 -1.27
N GLU A 127 -14.52 2.90 -1.86
CA GLU A 127 -13.26 3.30 -2.49
C GLU A 127 -12.24 3.64 -1.40
N ILE A 128 -12.66 4.38 -0.38
CA ILE A 128 -11.83 4.69 0.80
C ILE A 128 -11.37 3.38 1.47
N ASP A 129 -12.28 2.44 1.74
CA ASP A 129 -11.96 1.16 2.37
C ASP A 129 -10.98 0.33 1.52
N ALA A 130 -11.17 0.31 0.20
CA ALA A 130 -10.26 -0.38 -0.71
C ALA A 130 -8.85 0.25 -0.71
N GLN A 131 -8.78 1.59 -0.70
CA GLN A 131 -7.53 2.32 -0.65
C GLN A 131 -6.78 2.09 0.66
N LEU A 132 -7.46 2.19 1.81
CA LEU A 132 -6.89 1.88 3.13
C LEU A 132 -6.44 0.42 3.22
N GLY A 133 -7.14 -0.49 2.52
CA GLY A 133 -6.75 -1.88 2.40
C GLY A 133 -5.37 -2.10 1.77
N MET A 134 -4.94 -1.21 0.87
CA MET A 134 -3.62 -1.31 0.22
C MET A 134 -2.45 -1.12 1.18
N LEU A 135 -2.63 -0.35 2.26
CA LEU A 135 -1.58 -0.09 3.26
C LEU A 135 -1.41 -1.26 4.25
N ARG A 136 -2.38 -2.19 4.29
CA ARG A 136 -2.32 -3.34 5.19
C ARG A 136 -1.45 -4.44 4.57
N PRO A 137 -0.46 -4.98 5.29
CA PRO A 137 0.26 -6.16 4.82
C PRO A 137 -0.73 -7.31 4.61
N ARG A 138 -0.62 -7.97 3.46
CA ARG A 138 -1.37 -9.21 3.21
C ARG A 138 -0.80 -10.27 4.14
N LEU A 139 -1.63 -10.72 5.09
CA LEU A 139 -1.25 -11.79 6.02
C LEU A 139 -1.06 -13.14 5.31
N ASP A 140 -1.54 -13.26 4.08
CA ASP A 140 -1.27 -14.38 3.17
C ASP A 140 -1.47 -13.89 1.72
N PRO A 141 -0.54 -14.17 0.79
CA PRO A 141 -0.74 -13.88 -0.63
C PRO A 141 -1.93 -14.63 -1.25
N GLY A 142 -2.41 -15.71 -0.60
CA GLY A 142 -3.50 -16.56 -1.10
C GLY A 142 -4.71 -16.70 -0.16
N ALA A 143 -4.72 -16.09 1.04
CA ALA A 143 -5.90 -16.15 1.89
C ALA A 143 -6.83 -14.95 1.59
N PRO A 144 -8.11 -15.20 1.30
CA PRO A 144 -9.07 -14.12 1.16
C PRO A 144 -9.19 -13.40 2.52
N ALA A 145 -9.33 -12.07 2.51
CA ALA A 145 -9.34 -11.32 3.76
C ALA A 145 -10.44 -11.83 4.71
N LYS A 146 -10.13 -11.90 6.01
CA LYS A 146 -10.97 -12.48 7.08
C LYS A 146 -12.48 -12.25 6.85
N GLY A 147 -13.25 -13.35 6.83
CA GLY A 147 -14.70 -13.36 6.62
C GLY A 147 -15.16 -13.60 5.17
N ARG A 148 -14.25 -14.03 4.29
CA ARG A 148 -14.54 -14.30 2.88
C ARG A 148 -14.37 -15.78 2.57
N SER A 149 -15.23 -16.31 1.70
CA SER A 149 -15.21 -17.71 1.28
C SER A 149 -14.06 -17.93 0.30
N ALA A 150 -13.09 -18.76 0.68
CA ALA A 150 -12.01 -19.20 -0.21
C ALA A 150 -12.56 -19.84 -1.49
N VAL A 151 -13.67 -20.58 -1.38
CA VAL A 151 -14.37 -21.20 -2.51
C VAL A 151 -14.89 -20.15 -3.50
N THR A 152 -15.45 -19.04 -3.00
CA THR A 152 -15.96 -17.96 -3.87
C THR A 152 -14.81 -17.16 -4.49
N ALA A 153 -13.71 -16.95 -3.76
CA ALA A 153 -12.52 -16.31 -4.30
C ALA A 153 -11.93 -17.10 -5.47
N SER A 154 -11.74 -18.42 -5.29
CA SER A 154 -11.29 -19.33 -6.35
C SER A 154 -12.23 -19.31 -7.55
N ALA A 155 -13.55 -19.41 -7.33
CA ALA A 155 -14.51 -19.41 -8.42
C ALA A 155 -14.49 -18.12 -9.26
N VAL A 156 -14.28 -16.95 -8.62
CA VAL A 156 -14.14 -15.67 -9.35
C VAL A 156 -12.82 -15.63 -10.13
N ALA A 157 -11.71 -16.09 -9.53
CA ALA A 157 -10.41 -16.13 -10.18
C ALA A 157 -10.40 -17.08 -11.39
N ASP A 158 -10.92 -18.29 -11.23
CA ASP A 158 -10.99 -19.31 -12.27
C ASP A 158 -11.86 -18.84 -13.44
N LEU A 159 -13.02 -18.23 -13.16
CA LEU A 159 -13.87 -17.63 -14.20
C LEU A 159 -13.10 -16.62 -15.07
N LEU A 160 -12.33 -15.72 -14.46
CA LEU A 160 -11.58 -14.71 -15.21
C LEU A 160 -10.42 -15.33 -15.98
N ARG A 161 -9.68 -16.27 -15.36
CA ARG A 161 -8.55 -16.97 -15.95
C ARG A 161 -8.98 -17.78 -17.17
N ASP A 162 -10.05 -18.54 -17.06
CA ASP A 162 -10.53 -19.44 -18.12
C ASP A 162 -11.23 -18.68 -19.25
N SER A 163 -11.82 -17.52 -18.95
CA SER A 163 -12.57 -16.74 -19.94
C SER A 163 -11.69 -16.07 -21.01
N GLY A 164 -10.43 -15.74 -20.67
CA GLY A 164 -9.50 -15.02 -21.54
C GLY A 164 -10.01 -13.66 -22.07
N ARG A 165 -11.09 -13.11 -21.49
CA ARG A 165 -11.76 -11.89 -21.97
C ARG A 165 -12.13 -10.97 -20.80
N PRO A 166 -12.37 -9.66 -21.03
CA PRO A 166 -12.82 -8.77 -19.97
C PRO A 166 -14.26 -9.07 -19.53
N HIS A 167 -14.50 -9.15 -18.22
CA HIS A 167 -15.81 -9.34 -17.61
C HIS A 167 -16.25 -8.11 -16.82
N THR A 168 -17.54 -7.78 -16.84
CA THR A 168 -18.10 -6.75 -15.95
C THR A 168 -18.43 -7.34 -14.58
N VAL A 169 -18.56 -6.50 -13.55
CA VAL A 169 -19.03 -6.94 -12.21
C VAL A 169 -20.34 -7.71 -12.30
N MET A 170 -21.26 -7.28 -13.17
CA MET A 170 -22.57 -7.91 -13.34
C MET A 170 -22.41 -9.32 -13.93
N ALA A 171 -21.60 -9.46 -14.99
CA ALA A 171 -21.35 -10.76 -15.60
C ALA A 171 -20.72 -11.76 -14.62
N VAL A 172 -19.81 -11.31 -13.74
CA VAL A 172 -19.21 -12.17 -12.71
C VAL A 172 -20.24 -12.53 -11.63
N ALA A 173 -21.05 -11.57 -11.19
CA ALA A 173 -22.10 -11.81 -10.19
C ALA A 173 -23.12 -12.86 -10.68
N ASP A 174 -23.57 -12.72 -11.93
CA ASP A 174 -24.55 -13.60 -12.55
C ASP A 174 -23.97 -15.01 -12.78
N ALA A 175 -22.71 -15.11 -13.25
CA ALA A 175 -22.06 -16.38 -13.51
C ALA A 175 -21.78 -17.20 -12.25
N ILE A 176 -21.40 -16.54 -11.15
CA ILE A 176 -21.04 -17.21 -9.88
C ILE A 176 -22.26 -17.36 -8.95
N GLY A 177 -23.36 -16.65 -9.20
CA GLY A 177 -24.55 -16.68 -8.35
C GLY A 177 -24.37 -15.93 -7.03
N ILE A 178 -23.63 -14.82 -7.06
CA ILE A 178 -23.34 -13.98 -5.88
C ILE A 178 -23.85 -12.55 -6.09
N SER A 179 -24.00 -11.80 -5.00
CA SER A 179 -24.41 -10.39 -5.11
C SER A 179 -23.38 -9.56 -5.90
N ARG A 180 -23.84 -8.52 -6.60
CA ARG A 180 -22.96 -7.56 -7.30
C ARG A 180 -21.93 -6.91 -6.36
N ALA A 181 -22.31 -6.65 -5.12
CA ALA A 181 -21.40 -6.09 -4.10
C ALA A 181 -20.31 -7.11 -3.71
N THR A 182 -20.67 -8.39 -3.60
CA THR A 182 -19.75 -9.49 -3.34
C THR A 182 -18.78 -9.70 -4.49
N ALA A 183 -19.28 -9.77 -5.73
CA ALA A 183 -18.44 -9.90 -6.93
C ALA A 183 -17.46 -8.73 -7.06
N ARG A 184 -17.92 -7.49 -6.85
CA ARG A 184 -17.06 -6.30 -6.89
C ARG A 184 -15.93 -6.35 -5.87
N ARG A 185 -16.20 -6.86 -4.66
CA ARG A 185 -15.20 -7.02 -3.60
C ARG A 185 -14.10 -8.01 -4.01
N TYR A 186 -14.46 -9.20 -4.49
CA TYR A 186 -13.47 -10.18 -4.95
C TYR A 186 -12.66 -9.67 -6.15
N LEU A 187 -13.30 -8.99 -7.09
CA LEU A 187 -12.61 -8.35 -8.22
C LEU A 187 -11.62 -7.28 -7.76
N ALA A 188 -11.98 -6.47 -6.77
CA ALA A 188 -11.07 -5.46 -6.20
C ALA A 188 -9.88 -6.10 -5.48
N ASP A 189 -10.09 -7.22 -4.76
CA ASP A 189 -9.02 -7.96 -4.09
C ASP A 189 -8.00 -8.53 -5.12
N LEU A 190 -8.49 -9.08 -6.23
CA LEU A 190 -7.65 -9.60 -7.32
C LEU A 190 -6.89 -8.49 -8.07
N VAL A 191 -7.50 -7.33 -8.27
CA VAL A 191 -6.81 -6.15 -8.82
C VAL A 191 -5.71 -5.67 -7.87
N ALA A 192 -6.01 -5.60 -6.57
CA ALA A 192 -5.00 -5.27 -5.56
C ALA A 192 -3.86 -6.30 -5.53
N ALA A 193 -4.12 -7.55 -5.97
CA ALA A 193 -3.14 -8.63 -6.05
C ALA A 193 -2.24 -8.53 -7.29
N GLY A 194 -2.64 -7.74 -8.28
CA GLY A 194 -2.00 -7.73 -9.59
C GLY A 194 -2.39 -8.92 -10.47
N GLU A 195 -3.30 -9.79 -10.02
CA GLU A 195 -3.78 -10.95 -10.77
C GLU A 195 -4.81 -10.60 -11.84
N VAL A 196 -5.46 -9.44 -11.71
CA VAL A 196 -6.48 -8.94 -12.62
C VAL A 196 -6.22 -7.48 -12.97
N GLU A 197 -6.33 -7.15 -14.25
CA GLU A 197 -6.31 -5.79 -14.76
C GLU A 197 -7.71 -5.19 -14.83
N LEU A 198 -7.85 -3.94 -14.38
CA LEU A 198 -9.06 -3.14 -14.52
C LEU A 198 -9.00 -2.32 -15.82
N LEU A 199 -9.92 -2.60 -16.73
CA LEU A 199 -10.09 -1.92 -18.01
C LEU A 199 -11.36 -1.06 -18.00
N LEU A 200 -11.25 0.18 -18.49
CA LEU A 200 -12.37 1.09 -18.70
C LEU A 200 -12.96 0.87 -20.09
N ARG A 201 -14.23 0.44 -20.18
CA ARG A 201 -14.97 0.40 -21.45
C ARG A 201 -15.84 1.64 -21.57
N TYR A 202 -15.61 2.42 -22.63
CA TYR A 202 -16.44 3.55 -23.02
C TYR A 202 -17.53 3.07 -23.99
N GLY A 203 -18.80 3.27 -23.63
CA GLY A 203 -19.95 3.06 -24.51
C GLY A 203 -20.41 4.37 -25.17
N THR A 204 -21.30 4.27 -26.16
CA THR A 204 -21.75 5.39 -27.01
C THR A 204 -22.63 6.44 -26.30
N ALA A 205 -23.13 6.20 -25.09
CA ALA A 205 -23.76 7.21 -24.24
C ALA A 205 -23.86 6.72 -22.79
N GLY A 206 -22.87 7.04 -21.93
CA GLY A 206 -22.93 6.72 -20.50
C GLY A 206 -21.60 6.75 -19.77
N ARG A 207 -21.64 6.71 -18.42
CA ARG A 207 -20.46 6.62 -17.53
C ARG A 207 -19.60 5.40 -17.92
N PRO A 208 -18.25 5.50 -17.87
CA PRO A 208 -17.36 4.40 -18.22
C PRO A 208 -17.65 3.16 -17.36
N GLN A 209 -17.68 2.00 -17.99
CA GLN A 209 -17.98 0.72 -17.32
C GLN A 209 -16.68 -0.02 -17.01
N HIS A 210 -16.51 -0.39 -15.74
CA HIS A 210 -15.39 -1.22 -15.30
C HIS A 210 -15.53 -2.64 -15.85
N SER A 211 -14.48 -3.12 -16.52
CA SER A 211 -14.30 -4.51 -16.91
C SER A 211 -12.98 -5.05 -16.38
N TYR A 212 -12.92 -6.33 -16.09
CA TYR A 212 -11.84 -6.99 -15.39
C TYR A 212 -11.35 -8.15 -16.25
N ILE A 213 -10.04 -8.22 -16.52
CA ILE A 213 -9.41 -9.31 -17.27
C ILE A 213 -8.27 -9.90 -16.46
N TRP A 214 -8.05 -11.21 -16.56
CA TRP A 214 -6.90 -11.84 -15.92
C TRP A 214 -5.58 -11.29 -16.48
N SER A 215 -4.67 -10.89 -15.59
CA SER A 215 -3.32 -10.44 -15.95
C SER A 215 -2.54 -11.64 -16.50
N ARG A 216 -1.98 -11.54 -17.71
CA ARG A 216 -1.15 -12.61 -18.30
C ARG A 216 0.17 -12.79 -17.56
#